data_AF-A0A6A6FMK0-F1
#
_entry.id   AF-A0A6A6FMK0-F1
#
_cell.length_a   1.000
_cell.length_b   1.000
_cell.length_c   1.000
_cell.angle_alpha   90.00
_cell.angle_beta   90.00
_cell.angle_gamma   90.00
#
_symmetry.space_group_name_H-M   'P 1'
#
loop_
_entity.id
_entity.type
_entity.pdbx_description
1 polymer ?
#
loop_
_entity_poly.entity_id
_entity_poly.type
_entity_poly.pdbx_seq_one_letter_code
_entity_poly.pdbx_strand_id
1 'polypeptide(L)'
;MAGNSKLLLTLATALLATSFPLSNIADRAITYDFSSSLNSSLPNVTIFATGGTIASQGNSNTQTVGYSVGLGVQDLVDAVPELLDISNVNGFQVSNVGSGSINSSVLLNLAEMITEEFSKPDISGVVVTHGTDSLEETAFFLDLVIDSPKPIVVVGAMRPATALSADGPLNLYQAVTLATSANAIGRGTLISLNDRIGSAFYTTKNNANSLDTFYSTEAGQLGTYIDQVPYFYFAPARPIGRTYFNTSGLSSLPQVDILYAHQEMDSNLALLAVAAGAKGLVFAGMGAGSLSGAASVAAESTFSSTQVPIVASHRSSDGFVPADEDDFIIGSGFYNPQKTRVLLRLALAKGYSLDEIREVYCERRGACSYHTPDLSQSCVFKSPSIVRSQFNSLSILERGVREEKGVLEVVDLGSFSADFFAYAEKGWATFAEVVLLSTIEARSVAGCSATRVMVIGPRRHRAKRYTEFRSSPGRSRKVVFDLESGNCDIRECLSEALISCSCGSGDMSAFAWRLMMANRNGSNGKVEEEE
;
A
#
# COMPACT_ATOMS: atom_id res chain seq x y z
N MET A 1 84.73 -7.99 6.88
CA MET A 1 84.03 -7.35 8.01
C MET A 1 82.71 -6.83 7.46
N ALA A 2 81.70 -7.68 7.30
CA ALA A 2 80.72 -8.14 8.29
C ALA A 2 79.61 -7.09 8.53
N GLY A 3 78.35 -7.49 8.28
CA GLY A 3 77.13 -6.76 8.66
C GLY A 3 76.16 -6.52 7.48
N ASN A 4 75.46 -7.53 6.98
CA ASN A 4 74.19 -8.09 7.48
C ASN A 4 72.94 -7.50 6.80
N SER A 5 72.63 -8.09 5.65
CA SER A 5 71.27 -8.36 5.18
C SER A 5 70.55 -9.32 6.15
N LYS A 6 69.38 -8.90 6.66
CA LYS A 6 68.19 -9.71 7.03
C LYS A 6 67.38 -8.98 8.11
N LEU A 7 66.24 -8.43 7.74
CA LEU A 7 65.12 -8.26 8.67
C LEU A 7 63.83 -8.56 7.92
N LEU A 8 63.57 -9.86 7.74
CA LEU A 8 62.23 -10.38 7.44
C LEU A 8 61.45 -10.29 8.75
N LEU A 9 60.48 -9.38 8.78
CA LEU A 9 59.57 -9.17 9.89
C LEU A 9 58.51 -10.28 9.85
N THR A 10 58.75 -11.40 10.54
CA THR A 10 57.70 -12.37 10.88
C THR A 10 56.85 -11.81 12.01
N LEU A 11 55.74 -11.14 11.67
CA LEU A 11 54.60 -10.95 12.58
C LEU A 11 53.71 -12.20 12.45
N ALA A 12 53.96 -13.20 13.31
CA ALA A 12 52.99 -14.25 13.56
C ALA A 12 51.87 -13.64 14.41
N THR A 13 50.74 -13.37 13.78
CA THR A 13 49.49 -12.99 14.43
C THR A 13 48.99 -14.16 15.27
N ALA A 14 49.03 -14.02 16.60
CA ALA A 14 48.27 -14.85 17.50
C ALA A 14 46.78 -14.49 17.35
N LEU A 15 46.08 -15.15 16.43
CA LEU A 15 44.62 -15.25 16.51
C LEU A 15 44.29 -16.16 17.68
N LEU A 16 44.04 -15.58 18.85
CA LEU A 16 43.21 -16.20 19.87
C LEU A 16 41.79 -16.23 19.30
N ALA A 17 41.46 -17.31 18.60
CA ALA A 17 40.08 -17.67 18.35
C ALA A 17 39.43 -17.96 19.70
N THR A 18 38.79 -16.94 20.30
CA THR A 18 37.80 -17.20 21.34
C THR A 18 36.63 -17.88 20.64
N SER A 19 36.66 -19.21 20.67
CA SER A 19 35.52 -20.05 20.37
C SER A 19 34.37 -19.63 21.30
N PHE A 20 33.48 -18.78 20.79
CA PHE A 20 32.15 -18.66 21.40
C PHE A 20 31.52 -20.05 21.26
N PRO A 21 31.13 -20.71 22.36
CA PRO A 21 30.39 -21.94 22.23
C PRO A 21 29.09 -21.61 21.51
N LEU A 22 28.84 -22.30 20.39
CA LEU A 22 27.52 -22.41 19.80
C LEU A 22 26.66 -23.16 20.83
N SER A 23 26.08 -22.40 21.74
CA SER A 23 25.10 -22.91 22.70
C SER A 23 23.87 -23.37 21.91
N ASN A 24 23.46 -24.61 22.15
CA ASN A 24 22.22 -25.19 21.64
C ASN A 24 21.05 -24.21 21.81
N ILE A 25 20.32 -23.95 20.71
CA ILE A 25 19.17 -23.03 20.63
C ILE A 25 17.88 -23.67 21.20
N ALA A 26 17.91 -24.95 21.57
CA ALA A 26 16.81 -25.56 22.31
C ALA A 26 17.02 -25.35 23.82
N ASP A 27 16.05 -24.71 24.49
CA ASP A 27 15.96 -24.41 25.93
C ASP A 27 16.66 -23.13 26.46
N ARG A 28 16.57 -21.99 25.75
CA ARG A 28 16.54 -20.71 26.48
C ARG A 28 15.11 -20.50 26.99
N ALA A 29 14.87 -20.78 28.27
CA ALA A 29 13.74 -20.19 28.96
C ALA A 29 13.91 -18.67 28.86
N ILE A 30 13.10 -18.02 28.03
CA ILE A 30 13.13 -16.57 27.88
C ILE A 30 12.62 -15.98 29.20
N THR A 31 13.54 -15.44 30.01
CA THR A 31 13.23 -14.76 31.27
C THR A 31 12.96 -13.29 31.00
N TYR A 32 11.81 -12.78 31.45
CA TYR A 32 11.50 -11.35 31.37
C TYR A 32 12.47 -10.53 32.22
N ASP A 33 12.91 -9.38 31.71
CA ASP A 33 13.71 -8.40 32.47
C ASP A 33 12.85 -7.65 33.50
N PHE A 34 11.55 -7.55 33.24
CA PHE A 34 10.54 -7.03 34.17
C PHE A 34 9.26 -7.86 34.10
N SER A 35 8.60 -8.08 35.24
CA SER A 35 7.27 -8.67 35.29
C SER A 35 6.50 -8.08 36.48
N SER A 36 5.31 -7.55 36.22
CA SER A 36 4.43 -7.04 37.26
C SER A 36 3.81 -8.17 38.08
N SER A 37 3.23 -7.85 39.25
CA SER A 37 2.39 -8.80 39.95
C SER A 37 1.15 -9.14 39.11
N LEU A 38 0.81 -10.43 39.03
CA LEU A 38 -0.32 -10.91 38.24
C LEU A 38 -1.66 -10.53 38.89
N ASN A 39 -2.51 -9.85 38.13
CA ASN A 39 -3.92 -9.63 38.43
C ASN A 39 -4.77 -10.30 37.34
N SER A 40 -5.51 -11.35 37.70
CA SER A 40 -6.32 -12.14 36.75
C SER A 40 -7.46 -11.37 36.09
N SER A 41 -7.81 -10.18 36.59
CA SER A 41 -8.84 -9.31 35.99
C SER A 41 -8.29 -8.37 34.91
N LEU A 42 -6.96 -8.31 34.75
CA LEU A 42 -6.30 -7.42 33.80
C LEU A 42 -5.71 -8.21 32.62
N PRO A 43 -5.65 -7.61 31.42
CA PRO A 43 -5.03 -8.21 30.24
C PRO A 43 -3.50 -8.27 30.37
N ASN A 44 -2.88 -9.31 29.80
CA ASN A 44 -1.42 -9.42 29.75
C ASN A 44 -0.86 -8.74 28.50
N VAL A 45 0.15 -7.89 28.69
CA VAL A 45 0.87 -7.18 27.63
C VAL A 45 2.37 -7.31 27.84
N THR A 46 3.12 -7.41 26.75
CA THR A 46 4.59 -7.49 26.82
C THR A 46 5.21 -6.30 26.09
N ILE A 47 6.11 -5.59 26.79
CA ILE A 47 6.87 -4.45 26.27
C ILE A 47 8.25 -4.93 25.83
N PHE A 48 8.57 -4.75 24.55
CA PHE A 48 9.89 -4.97 23.97
C PHE A 48 10.60 -3.63 23.82
N ALA A 49 11.60 -3.37 24.67
CA ALA A 49 12.36 -2.13 24.64
C ALA A 49 13.59 -2.25 23.73
N THR A 50 13.72 -1.32 22.78
CA THR A 50 14.88 -1.23 21.88
C THR A 50 15.71 0.05 22.08
N GLY A 51 15.29 0.94 22.98
CA GLY A 51 15.92 2.22 23.28
C GLY A 51 15.20 3.41 22.65
N GLY A 52 15.97 4.31 22.00
CA GLY A 52 15.44 5.52 21.39
C GLY A 52 15.17 6.69 22.36
N THR A 53 14.63 7.78 21.82
CA THR A 53 14.36 9.02 22.57
C THR A 53 13.44 8.82 23.77
N ILE A 54 12.46 7.90 23.68
CA ILE A 54 11.56 7.55 24.80
C ILE A 54 12.33 7.01 26.01
N ALA A 55 13.48 6.37 25.77
CA ALA A 55 14.40 5.86 26.78
C ALA A 55 15.68 6.71 26.92
N SER A 56 15.66 7.95 26.41
CA SER A 56 16.82 8.86 26.47
C SER A 56 16.70 9.89 27.59
N GLN A 57 17.85 10.36 28.07
CA GLN A 57 17.96 11.38 29.10
C GLN A 57 18.87 12.51 28.62
N GLY A 58 18.49 13.74 28.97
CA GLY A 58 19.31 14.94 28.84
C GLY A 58 19.88 15.37 30.19
N ASN A 59 20.82 16.32 30.15
CA ASN A 59 21.46 16.90 31.33
C ASN A 59 20.61 18.01 31.99
N SER A 60 19.56 18.48 31.32
CA SER A 60 18.59 19.43 31.87
C SER A 60 17.18 19.16 31.34
N ASN A 61 16.17 19.69 32.03
CA ASN A 61 14.77 19.55 31.62
C ASN A 61 14.37 20.41 30.41
N THR A 62 15.18 21.39 30.02
CA THR A 62 14.95 22.19 28.81
C THR A 62 15.66 21.61 27.58
N GLN A 63 16.46 20.55 27.75
CA GLN A 63 17.20 19.93 26.66
C GLN A 63 16.30 19.02 25.82
N THR A 64 16.11 19.40 24.56
CA THR A 64 15.28 18.64 23.59
C THR A 64 16.09 18.14 22.38
N VAL A 65 17.41 18.32 22.38
CA VAL A 65 18.36 17.78 21.38
C VAL A 65 19.69 17.42 22.06
N GLY A 66 20.49 16.53 21.45
CA GLY A 66 21.82 16.16 21.97
C GLY A 66 21.80 15.36 23.28
N TYR A 67 20.73 14.62 23.52
CA TYR A 67 20.56 13.68 24.64
C TYR A 67 21.05 12.28 24.25
N SER A 68 21.11 11.35 25.21
CA SER A 68 21.57 9.97 24.99
C SER A 68 20.59 8.95 25.54
N VAL A 69 20.50 7.80 24.86
CA VAL A 69 19.77 6.62 25.32
C VAL A 69 20.40 6.08 26.60
N GLY A 70 19.59 5.72 27.60
CA GLY A 70 20.13 5.22 28.87
C GLY A 70 19.14 4.52 29.81
N LEU A 71 17.83 4.68 29.61
CA LEU A 71 16.80 4.04 30.43
C LEU A 71 16.54 2.60 29.96
N GLY A 72 16.27 1.70 30.91
CA GLY A 72 15.80 0.35 30.65
C GLY A 72 14.28 0.23 30.65
N VAL A 73 13.76 -0.95 30.30
CA VAL A 73 12.32 -1.25 30.28
C VAL A 73 11.67 -1.05 31.65
N GLN A 74 12.36 -1.40 32.74
CA GLN A 74 11.91 -1.16 34.10
C GLN A 74 11.68 0.34 34.35
N ASP A 75 12.66 1.18 33.99
CA ASP A 75 12.57 2.63 34.21
C ASP A 75 11.40 3.25 33.44
N LEU A 76 11.10 2.73 32.24
CA LEU A 76 9.96 3.18 31.43
C LEU A 76 8.62 2.83 32.09
N VAL A 77 8.51 1.64 32.70
CA VAL A 77 7.30 1.23 33.43
C VAL A 77 7.18 2.02 34.73
N ASP A 78 8.27 2.21 35.48
CA ASP A 78 8.29 2.98 36.72
C ASP A 78 7.92 4.46 36.51
N ALA A 79 8.21 5.00 35.33
CA ALA A 79 7.83 6.35 34.94
C ALA A 79 6.31 6.51 34.66
N VAL A 80 5.59 5.40 34.44
CA VAL A 80 4.15 5.39 34.17
C VAL A 80 3.49 4.26 34.98
N PRO A 81 3.43 4.37 36.33
CA PRO A 81 2.90 3.30 37.17
C PRO A 81 1.43 2.96 36.86
N GLU A 82 0.67 3.88 36.27
CA GLU A 82 -0.72 3.68 35.84
C GLU A 82 -0.87 2.56 34.79
N LEU A 83 0.22 2.13 34.14
CA LEU A 83 0.22 0.94 33.28
C LEU A 83 -0.21 -0.32 34.04
N LEU A 84 0.15 -0.41 35.33
CA LEU A 84 -0.13 -1.55 36.20
C LEU A 84 -1.59 -1.58 36.68
N ASP A 85 -2.30 -0.46 36.55
CA ASP A 85 -3.74 -0.39 36.87
C ASP A 85 -4.61 -0.95 35.73
N ILE A 86 -4.07 -0.98 34.50
CA ILE A 86 -4.81 -1.37 33.29
C ILE A 86 -4.33 -2.68 32.66
N SER A 87 -3.17 -3.20 33.07
CA SER A 87 -2.58 -4.40 32.47
C SER A 87 -1.58 -5.11 33.38
N ASN A 88 -1.38 -6.41 33.16
CA ASN A 88 -0.22 -7.12 33.66
C ASN A 88 0.91 -6.97 32.64
N VAL A 89 2.01 -6.34 33.05
CA VAL A 89 3.09 -5.95 32.15
C VAL A 89 4.29 -6.88 32.34
N ASN A 90 4.71 -7.49 31.24
CA ASN A 90 6.02 -8.10 31.11
C ASN A 90 6.94 -7.19 30.28
N GLY A 91 8.25 -7.25 30.51
CA GLY A 91 9.22 -6.41 29.84
C GLY A 91 10.45 -7.20 29.37
N PHE A 92 10.87 -6.94 28.14
CA PHE A 92 12.15 -7.39 27.58
C PHE A 92 13.00 -6.19 27.17
N GLN A 93 14.27 -6.22 27.55
CA GLN A 93 15.29 -5.31 27.03
C GLN A 93 15.96 -5.95 25.81
N VAL A 94 15.35 -5.81 24.64
CA VAL A 94 15.86 -6.40 23.39
C VAL A 94 17.17 -5.75 22.95
N SER A 95 17.23 -4.43 23.07
CA SER A 95 18.44 -3.62 22.83
C SER A 95 18.29 -2.27 23.54
N ASN A 96 19.34 -1.45 23.57
CA ASN A 96 19.23 -0.09 24.12
C ASN A 96 20.08 0.90 23.31
N VAL A 97 19.63 1.20 22.09
CA VAL A 97 20.39 2.01 21.12
C VAL A 97 19.54 3.11 20.49
N GLY A 98 20.19 4.10 19.86
CA GLY A 98 19.50 5.01 18.96
C GLY A 98 18.94 4.25 17.75
N SER A 99 17.79 4.65 17.22
CA SER A 99 17.10 3.88 16.18
C SER A 99 17.87 3.77 14.86
N GLY A 100 18.75 4.74 14.55
CA GLY A 100 19.69 4.64 13.42
C GLY A 100 20.73 3.52 13.54
N SER A 101 20.91 2.93 14.73
CA SER A 101 21.81 1.80 14.97
C SER A 101 21.09 0.44 14.99
N ILE A 102 19.77 0.41 14.77
CA ILE A 102 19.00 -0.84 14.66
C ILE A 102 19.44 -1.57 13.39
N ASN A 103 19.82 -2.84 13.56
CA ASN A 103 20.36 -3.67 12.49
C ASN A 103 19.56 -4.97 12.30
N SER A 104 19.92 -5.76 11.30
CA SER A 104 19.22 -7.00 10.94
C SER A 104 19.10 -7.99 12.11
N SER A 105 20.15 -8.12 12.93
CA SER A 105 20.15 -9.05 14.05
C SER A 105 19.15 -8.63 15.12
N VAL A 106 19.05 -7.33 15.41
CA VAL A 106 18.04 -6.80 16.34
C VAL A 106 16.63 -7.01 15.79
N LEU A 107 16.39 -6.70 14.50
CA LEU A 107 15.09 -6.86 13.87
C LEU A 107 14.61 -8.32 13.84
N LEU A 108 15.45 -9.24 13.40
CA LEU A 108 15.11 -10.66 13.32
C LEU A 108 14.88 -11.26 14.71
N ASN A 109 15.72 -10.93 15.69
CA ASN A 109 15.52 -11.35 17.08
C ASN A 109 14.22 -10.79 17.67
N LEU A 110 13.91 -9.52 17.42
CA LEU A 110 12.65 -8.90 17.87
C LEU A 110 11.43 -9.63 17.29
N ALA A 111 11.43 -9.94 15.98
CA ALA A 111 10.34 -10.67 15.35
C ALA A 111 10.18 -12.09 15.90
N GLU A 112 11.28 -12.80 16.16
CA GLU A 112 11.27 -14.13 16.77
C GLU A 112 10.69 -14.08 18.19
N MET A 113 11.18 -13.17 19.04
CA MET A 113 10.67 -13.02 20.40
C MET A 113 9.19 -12.64 20.44
N ILE A 114 8.71 -11.75 19.56
CA ILE A 114 7.27 -11.42 19.47
C ILE A 114 6.46 -12.62 19.00
N THR A 115 6.97 -13.40 18.04
CA THR A 115 6.28 -14.60 17.55
C THR A 115 6.14 -15.65 18.64
N GLU A 116 7.19 -15.86 19.43
CA GLU A 116 7.15 -16.75 20.60
C GLU A 116 6.18 -16.21 21.67
N GLU A 117 6.21 -14.91 21.96
CA GLU A 117 5.30 -14.30 22.93
C GLU A 117 3.83 -14.44 22.51
N PHE A 118 3.53 -14.29 21.23
CA PHE A 118 2.18 -14.48 20.70
C PHE A 118 1.70 -15.93 20.71
N SER A 119 2.60 -16.91 20.78
CA SER A 119 2.23 -18.32 20.96
C SER A 119 1.57 -18.58 22.32
N LYS A 120 1.79 -17.71 23.31
CA LYS A 120 1.15 -17.76 24.63
C LYS A 120 -0.31 -17.29 24.54
N PRO A 121 -1.30 -18.09 24.97
CA PRO A 121 -2.72 -17.78 24.75
C PRO A 121 -3.23 -16.60 25.58
N ASP A 122 -2.58 -16.29 26.69
CA ASP A 122 -2.96 -15.25 27.65
C ASP A 122 -2.41 -13.86 27.28
N ILE A 123 -1.43 -13.77 26.38
CA ILE A 123 -0.93 -12.49 25.86
C ILE A 123 -1.95 -11.85 24.93
N SER A 124 -2.41 -10.65 25.31
CA SER A 124 -3.39 -9.87 24.55
C SER A 124 -2.77 -9.12 23.37
N GLY A 125 -1.56 -8.59 23.55
CA GLY A 125 -0.82 -7.83 22.54
C GLY A 125 0.58 -7.49 23.02
N VAL A 126 1.35 -6.80 22.16
CA VAL A 126 2.72 -6.37 22.49
C VAL A 126 2.93 -4.90 22.16
N VAL A 127 3.80 -4.26 22.92
CA VAL A 127 4.29 -2.90 22.69
C VAL A 127 5.77 -2.94 22.38
N VAL A 128 6.23 -2.18 21.37
CA VAL A 128 7.65 -2.03 21.04
C VAL A 128 8.04 -0.59 21.27
N THR A 129 8.87 -0.31 22.28
CA THR A 129 9.41 1.05 22.48
C THR A 129 10.65 1.24 21.62
N HIS A 130 10.62 2.29 20.78
CA HIS A 130 11.59 2.48 19.70
C HIS A 130 11.95 3.97 19.52
N GLY A 131 13.13 4.23 18.95
CA GLY A 131 13.51 5.59 18.53
C GLY A 131 12.78 6.00 17.26
N THR A 132 12.44 7.29 17.15
CA THR A 132 11.53 7.78 16.11
C THR A 132 12.15 7.85 14.72
N ASP A 133 13.48 7.91 14.58
CA ASP A 133 14.12 8.16 13.28
C ASP A 133 13.95 7.02 12.27
N SER A 134 13.87 5.76 12.73
CA SER A 134 13.63 4.58 11.89
C SER A 134 12.45 3.75 12.39
N LEU A 135 11.57 4.34 13.21
CA LEU A 135 10.40 3.65 13.76
C LEU A 135 9.52 3.07 12.66
N GLU A 136 9.29 3.82 11.58
CA GLU A 136 8.49 3.37 10.44
C GLU A 136 9.10 2.16 9.71
N GLU A 137 10.43 2.03 9.67
CA GLU A 137 11.10 0.88 9.04
C GLU A 137 10.89 -0.38 9.89
N THR A 138 11.09 -0.27 11.21
CA THR A 138 10.88 -1.39 12.13
C THR A 138 9.40 -1.79 12.19
N ALA A 139 8.49 -0.83 12.27
CA ALA A 139 7.05 -1.09 12.30
C ALA A 139 6.59 -1.77 11.00
N PHE A 140 7.05 -1.29 9.85
CA PHE A 140 6.74 -1.90 8.56
C PHE A 140 7.33 -3.30 8.43
N PHE A 141 8.58 -3.51 8.87
CA PHE A 141 9.19 -4.84 8.94
C PHE A 141 8.33 -5.80 9.78
N LEU A 142 7.93 -5.42 10.99
CA LEU A 142 7.09 -6.25 11.87
C LEU A 142 5.72 -6.55 11.23
N ASP A 143 5.12 -5.56 10.55
CA ASP A 143 3.87 -5.76 9.80
C ASP A 143 4.01 -6.84 8.74
N LEU A 144 5.14 -6.91 8.05
CA LEU A 144 5.39 -7.87 6.97
C LEU A 144 5.78 -9.27 7.46
N VAL A 145 6.40 -9.42 8.64
CA VAL A 145 7.01 -10.68 9.08
C VAL A 145 6.28 -11.42 10.20
N ILE A 146 5.31 -10.78 10.85
CA ILE A 146 4.49 -11.41 11.89
C ILE A 146 3.08 -11.64 11.34
N ASP A 147 2.62 -12.90 11.37
CA ASP A 147 1.25 -13.26 11.01
C ASP A 147 0.44 -13.60 12.25
N SER A 148 -0.01 -12.56 12.94
CA SER A 148 -0.88 -12.67 14.11
C SER A 148 -1.99 -11.62 14.03
N PRO A 149 -3.23 -11.94 14.47
CA PRO A 149 -4.26 -10.94 14.62
C PRO A 149 -4.06 -10.10 15.90
N LYS A 150 -3.25 -10.55 16.86
CA LYS A 150 -3.00 -9.83 18.11
C LYS A 150 -2.30 -8.49 17.83
N PRO A 151 -2.61 -7.41 18.57
CA PRO A 151 -2.05 -6.09 18.29
C PRO A 151 -0.54 -6.04 18.55
N ILE A 152 0.19 -5.43 17.61
CA ILE A 152 1.57 -4.97 17.78
C ILE A 152 1.53 -3.45 17.72
N VAL A 153 1.95 -2.78 18.78
CA VAL A 153 1.97 -1.31 18.84
C VAL A 153 3.41 -0.82 18.97
N VAL A 154 3.92 -0.14 17.96
CA VAL A 154 5.23 0.51 18.00
C VAL A 154 5.06 1.94 18.48
N VAL A 155 5.83 2.33 19.48
CA VAL A 155 5.72 3.61 20.17
C VAL A 155 7.10 4.24 20.35
N GLY A 156 7.15 5.57 20.32
CA GLY A 156 8.36 6.34 20.60
C GLY A 156 8.02 7.66 21.28
N ALA A 157 9.02 8.53 21.37
CA ALA A 157 8.86 9.90 21.86
C ALA A 157 9.72 10.84 21.03
N MET A 158 9.27 12.07 20.85
CA MET A 158 10.04 13.13 20.18
C MET A 158 10.91 13.92 21.16
N ARG A 159 10.59 13.90 22.46
CA ARG A 159 11.37 14.51 23.54
C ARG A 159 11.96 13.46 24.48
N PRO A 160 13.18 13.65 25.01
CA PRO A 160 13.77 12.73 25.97
C PRO A 160 12.96 12.70 27.27
N ALA A 161 13.06 11.62 28.03
CA ALA A 161 12.28 11.41 29.26
C ALA A 161 12.47 12.51 30.32
N THR A 162 13.63 13.18 30.34
CA THR A 162 13.94 14.26 31.27
C THR A 162 13.35 15.61 30.87
N ALA A 163 12.85 15.76 29.64
CA ALA A 163 12.42 17.06 29.12
C ALA A 163 11.09 17.53 29.72
N LEU A 164 10.93 18.85 29.79
CA LEU A 164 9.66 19.49 30.10
C LEU A 164 8.61 19.07 29.07
N SER A 165 7.46 18.61 29.58
CA SER A 165 6.37 18.09 28.74
C SER A 165 6.87 17.02 27.77
N ALA A 166 7.66 16.05 28.28
CA ALA A 166 8.02 14.86 27.54
C ALA A 166 6.75 14.11 27.12
N ASP A 167 6.72 13.65 25.86
CA ASP A 167 5.57 12.96 25.26
C ASP A 167 5.59 11.44 25.50
N GLY A 168 6.76 10.89 25.86
CA GLY A 168 6.96 9.46 26.11
C GLY A 168 5.98 8.81 27.09
N PRO A 169 5.73 9.39 28.28
CA PRO A 169 4.81 8.81 29.27
C PRO A 169 3.40 8.55 28.73
N LEU A 170 2.79 9.56 28.09
CA LEU A 170 1.45 9.44 27.56
C LEU A 170 1.40 8.52 26.33
N ASN A 171 2.38 8.62 25.44
CA ASN A 171 2.50 7.74 24.29
C ASN A 171 2.59 6.27 24.73
N LEU A 172 3.37 5.96 25.78
CA LEU A 172 3.51 4.61 26.31
C LEU A 172 2.20 4.10 26.93
N TYR A 173 1.53 4.93 27.73
CA TYR A 173 0.22 4.61 28.29
C TYR A 173 -0.81 4.27 27.20
N GLN A 174 -0.88 5.11 26.17
CA GLN A 174 -1.75 4.88 25.01
C GLN A 174 -1.38 3.61 24.26
N ALA A 175 -0.09 3.34 24.06
CA ALA A 175 0.36 2.15 23.36
C ALA A 175 -0.01 0.87 24.10
N VAL A 176 0.12 0.83 25.42
CA VAL A 176 -0.31 -0.29 26.25
C VAL A 176 -1.83 -0.45 26.22
N THR A 177 -2.58 0.64 26.35
CA THR A 177 -4.05 0.63 26.25
C THR A 177 -4.53 0.13 24.89
N LEU A 178 -3.83 0.49 23.80
CA LEU A 178 -4.13 0.03 22.46
C LEU A 178 -3.76 -1.44 22.27
N ALA A 179 -2.62 -1.90 22.80
CA ALA A 179 -2.17 -3.27 22.67
C ALA A 179 -3.10 -4.27 23.38
N THR A 180 -3.81 -3.82 24.43
CA THR A 180 -4.79 -4.62 25.16
C THR A 180 -6.22 -4.43 24.67
N SER A 181 -6.45 -3.56 23.68
CA SER A 181 -7.78 -3.28 23.14
C SER A 181 -8.26 -4.36 22.16
N ALA A 182 -9.43 -4.93 22.41
CA ALA A 182 -10.08 -5.84 21.46
C ALA A 182 -10.34 -5.20 20.09
N ASN A 183 -10.56 -3.87 20.05
CA ASN A 183 -10.81 -3.14 18.80
C ASN A 183 -9.55 -2.98 17.93
N ALA A 184 -8.36 -3.23 18.47
CA ALA A 184 -7.09 -3.16 17.75
C ALA A 184 -6.73 -4.46 17.00
N ILE A 185 -7.44 -5.57 17.31
CA ILE A 185 -7.20 -6.89 16.71
C ILE A 185 -7.41 -6.84 15.20
N GLY A 186 -6.52 -7.48 14.44
CA GLY A 186 -6.67 -7.68 12.99
C GLY A 186 -6.35 -6.45 12.13
N ARG A 187 -5.64 -5.45 12.67
CA ARG A 187 -5.29 -4.19 11.97
C ARG A 187 -3.85 -4.09 11.46
N GLY A 188 -3.08 -5.17 11.55
CA GLY A 188 -1.65 -5.16 11.30
C GLY A 188 -0.88 -4.50 12.44
N THR A 189 0.38 -4.15 12.17
CA THR A 189 1.21 -3.38 13.12
C THR A 189 0.75 -1.92 13.15
N LEU A 190 0.63 -1.37 14.35
CA LEU A 190 0.14 -0.03 14.62
C LEU A 190 1.28 0.86 15.12
N ILE A 191 1.20 2.15 14.81
CA ILE A 191 2.09 3.19 15.35
C ILE A 191 1.24 4.09 16.25
N SER A 192 1.65 4.29 17.50
CA SER A 192 0.93 5.12 18.47
C SER A 192 1.80 6.24 19.00
N LEU A 193 1.56 7.48 18.57
CA LEU A 193 2.23 8.68 19.08
C LEU A 193 1.28 9.89 18.99
N ASN A 194 1.35 10.78 19.98
CA ASN A 194 0.68 12.08 19.95
C ASN A 194 -0.84 11.97 19.69
N ASP A 195 -1.52 11.16 20.50
CA ASP A 195 -2.97 10.91 20.45
C ASP A 195 -3.48 10.31 19.12
N ARG A 196 -2.59 9.76 18.28
CA ARG A 196 -2.94 9.21 16.96
C ARG A 196 -2.59 7.74 16.83
N ILE A 197 -3.41 7.01 16.09
CA ILE A 197 -3.22 5.60 15.76
C ILE A 197 -2.98 5.49 14.26
N GLY A 198 -1.73 5.22 13.88
CA GLY A 198 -1.29 5.06 12.50
C GLY A 198 -1.14 3.60 12.08
N SER A 199 -1.23 3.34 10.78
CA SER A 199 -0.84 2.06 10.20
C SER A 199 0.67 2.06 9.98
N ALA A 200 1.38 1.01 10.41
CA ALA A 200 2.80 0.85 10.11
C ALA A 200 3.11 0.87 8.60
N PHE A 201 2.14 0.41 7.80
CA PHE A 201 2.24 0.36 6.35
C PHE A 201 2.28 1.75 5.71
N TYR A 202 1.45 2.69 6.18
CA TYR A 202 1.29 4.00 5.53
C TYR A 202 1.99 5.14 6.28
N THR A 203 2.00 5.13 7.61
CA THR A 203 2.50 6.25 8.43
C THR A 203 4.01 6.44 8.28
N THR A 204 4.45 7.70 8.20
CA THR A 204 5.86 8.09 8.14
C THR A 204 6.15 9.31 9.02
N LYS A 205 7.41 9.54 9.40
CA LYS A 205 7.87 10.72 10.16
C LYS A 205 8.07 11.91 9.20
N ASN A 206 7.11 12.84 9.18
CA ASN A 206 7.07 13.96 8.23
C ASN A 206 7.88 15.19 8.66
N ASN A 207 8.24 15.27 9.93
CA ASN A 207 8.94 16.40 10.52
C ASN A 207 10.10 15.92 11.42
N ALA A 208 11.23 16.61 11.35
CA ALA A 208 12.41 16.27 12.13
C ALA A 208 12.23 16.45 13.65
N ASN A 209 11.34 17.35 14.09
CA ASN A 209 11.31 17.83 15.48
C ASN A 209 9.91 17.89 16.13
N SER A 210 8.83 18.00 15.35
CA SER A 210 7.49 18.21 15.92
C SER A 210 6.91 16.93 16.54
N LEU A 211 6.06 17.09 17.56
CA LEU A 211 5.43 15.95 18.27
C LEU A 211 4.42 15.21 17.38
N ASP A 212 3.75 15.92 16.48
CA ASP A 212 2.70 15.44 15.58
C ASP A 212 3.25 14.86 14.25
N THR A 213 4.54 14.53 14.22
CA THR A 213 5.29 14.19 13.01
C THR A 213 4.84 12.90 12.30
N PHE A 214 4.34 11.91 13.05
CA PHE A 214 3.93 10.62 12.48
C PHE A 214 2.54 10.72 11.85
N TYR A 215 2.51 10.76 10.52
CA TYR A 215 1.27 10.88 9.75
C TYR A 215 1.41 10.22 8.37
N SER A 216 0.30 9.75 7.80
CA SER A 216 0.21 9.40 6.38
C SER A 216 -0.67 10.42 5.70
N THR A 217 -0.13 11.18 4.74
CA THR A 217 -0.83 12.33 4.16
C THR A 217 -2.05 11.87 3.36
N GLU A 218 -1.89 10.85 2.52
CA GLU A 218 -2.97 10.34 1.67
C GLU A 218 -3.87 9.32 2.36
N ALA A 219 -3.31 8.38 3.15
CA ALA A 219 -4.11 7.34 3.81
C ALA A 219 -4.72 7.78 5.15
N GLY A 220 -4.23 8.89 5.72
CA GLY A 220 -4.69 9.41 7.00
C GLY A 220 -4.28 8.55 8.20
N GLN A 221 -5.09 8.62 9.26
CA GLN A 221 -4.89 7.86 10.50
C GLN A 221 -5.99 6.80 10.63
N LEU A 222 -5.71 5.70 11.32
CA LEU A 222 -6.71 4.66 11.61
C LEU A 222 -7.66 5.09 12.74
N GLY A 223 -7.18 5.95 13.64
CA GLY A 223 -7.93 6.41 14.80
C GLY A 223 -7.19 7.44 15.63
N THR A 224 -7.78 7.76 16.77
CA THR A 224 -7.25 8.70 17.77
C THR A 224 -7.57 8.20 19.18
N TYR A 225 -7.00 8.85 20.19
CA TYR A 225 -7.37 8.63 21.58
C TYR A 225 -8.20 9.80 22.10
N ILE A 226 -9.28 9.51 22.83
CA ILE A 226 -10.02 10.50 23.61
C ILE A 226 -10.10 9.95 25.02
N ASP A 227 -9.58 10.70 26.00
CA ASP A 227 -9.46 10.23 27.38
C ASP A 227 -8.73 8.88 27.48
N GLN A 228 -7.65 8.74 26.72
CA GLN A 228 -6.84 7.53 26.56
C GLN A 228 -7.55 6.29 26.00
N VAL A 229 -8.83 6.40 25.64
CA VAL A 229 -9.58 5.34 24.98
C VAL A 229 -9.35 5.41 23.46
N PRO A 230 -8.96 4.31 22.79
CA PRO A 230 -8.76 4.29 21.35
C PRO A 230 -10.10 4.30 20.59
N TYR A 231 -10.26 5.27 19.69
CA TYR A 231 -11.39 5.40 18.76
C TYR A 231 -10.91 5.21 17.32
N PHE A 232 -11.41 4.16 16.66
CA PHE A 232 -11.08 3.88 15.26
C PHE A 232 -12.14 4.48 14.31
N TYR A 233 -11.68 5.07 13.21
CA TYR A 233 -12.56 5.60 12.17
C TYR A 233 -13.07 4.52 11.20
N PHE A 234 -12.32 3.42 11.08
CA PHE A 234 -12.57 2.37 10.11
C PHE A 234 -12.72 1.01 10.81
N ALA A 235 -13.46 0.09 10.18
CA ALA A 235 -13.50 -1.31 10.61
C ALA A 235 -12.09 -1.94 10.57
N PRO A 236 -11.83 -3.01 11.36
CA PRO A 236 -10.55 -3.70 11.32
C PRO A 236 -10.23 -4.17 9.90
N ALA A 237 -9.10 -3.72 9.37
CA ALA A 237 -8.61 -4.09 8.06
C ALA A 237 -7.08 -4.05 8.06
N ARG A 238 -6.47 -4.99 7.33
CA ARG A 238 -5.05 -4.94 6.97
C ARG A 238 -4.90 -4.21 5.62
N PRO A 239 -3.78 -3.53 5.37
CA PRO A 239 -3.48 -2.91 4.08
C PRO A 239 -3.62 -3.90 2.92
N ILE A 240 -4.23 -3.45 1.83
CA ILE A 240 -4.30 -4.21 0.58
C ILE A 240 -2.88 -4.26 -0.03
N GLY A 241 -2.46 -5.43 -0.51
CA GLY A 241 -1.11 -5.63 -1.08
C GLY A 241 -0.02 -5.92 -0.04
N ARG A 242 -0.38 -6.10 1.23
CA ARG A 242 0.55 -6.58 2.26
C ARG A 242 0.96 -8.03 1.97
N THR A 243 2.23 -8.24 1.67
CA THR A 243 2.85 -9.58 1.55
C THR A 243 3.39 -10.05 2.90
N TYR A 244 3.16 -11.31 3.26
CA TYR A 244 3.75 -11.92 4.45
C TYR A 244 5.07 -12.63 4.12
N PHE A 245 6.11 -12.38 4.93
CA PHE A 245 7.43 -13.01 4.81
C PHE A 245 7.77 -13.79 6.06
N ASN A 246 7.82 -15.12 5.96
CA ASN A 246 8.34 -15.95 7.05
C ASN A 246 9.88 -15.81 7.14
N THR A 247 10.36 -15.25 8.24
CA THR A 247 11.78 -15.00 8.53
C THR A 247 12.46 -16.08 9.37
N SER A 248 11.78 -17.19 9.72
CA SER A 248 12.38 -18.28 10.49
C SER A 248 13.66 -18.81 9.82
N GLY A 249 14.73 -18.94 10.60
CA GLY A 249 16.03 -19.42 10.14
C GLY A 249 16.90 -18.39 9.41
N LEU A 250 16.42 -17.15 9.22
CA LEU A 250 17.28 -16.07 8.72
C LEU A 250 18.19 -15.54 9.83
N SER A 251 19.48 -15.42 9.54
CA SER A 251 20.48 -14.83 10.46
C SER A 251 20.86 -13.39 10.09
N SER A 252 20.57 -12.97 8.86
CA SER A 252 20.83 -11.61 8.37
C SER A 252 19.91 -11.28 7.18
N LEU A 253 19.79 -9.99 6.87
CA LEU A 253 19.06 -9.49 5.71
C LEU A 253 20.05 -8.90 4.69
N PRO A 254 19.87 -9.16 3.37
CA PRO A 254 20.73 -8.64 2.32
C PRO A 254 20.94 -7.12 2.38
N GLN A 255 22.10 -6.66 1.91
CA GLN A 255 22.37 -5.24 1.76
C GLN A 255 21.53 -4.67 0.60
N VAL A 256 20.77 -3.62 0.89
CA VAL A 256 20.04 -2.83 -0.09
C VAL A 256 20.31 -1.37 0.24
N ASP A 257 20.78 -0.64 -0.76
CA ASP A 257 21.21 0.75 -0.62
C ASP A 257 20.20 1.70 -1.27
N ILE A 258 19.98 2.85 -0.63
CA ILE A 258 19.10 3.92 -1.15
C ILE A 258 19.97 5.01 -1.77
N LEU A 259 19.70 5.34 -3.03
CA LEU A 259 20.39 6.37 -3.79
C LEU A 259 19.45 7.55 -4.03
N TYR A 260 19.84 8.74 -3.59
CA TYR A 260 18.99 9.92 -3.68
C TYR A 260 19.12 10.59 -5.04
N ALA A 261 18.02 10.66 -5.81
CA ALA A 261 18.04 11.34 -7.10
C ALA A 261 17.93 12.86 -6.93
N HIS A 262 18.79 13.59 -7.63
CA HIS A 262 18.77 15.04 -7.72
C HIS A 262 19.40 15.52 -9.03
N GLN A 263 19.30 16.82 -9.31
CA GLN A 263 20.02 17.43 -10.43
C GLN A 263 21.52 17.21 -10.26
N GLU A 264 22.19 16.73 -11.31
CA GLU A 264 23.62 16.41 -11.30
C GLU A 264 24.00 15.28 -10.32
N MET A 265 23.08 14.36 -10.01
CA MET A 265 23.44 13.10 -9.35
C MET A 265 24.55 12.38 -10.13
N ASP A 266 25.60 11.96 -9.42
CA ASP A 266 26.64 11.12 -10.01
C ASP A 266 26.04 9.77 -10.42
N SER A 267 26.04 9.53 -11.73
CA SER A 267 25.43 8.33 -12.33
C SER A 267 26.21 7.05 -11.99
N ASN A 268 27.45 7.15 -11.52
CA ASN A 268 28.27 5.99 -11.12
C ASN A 268 27.85 5.39 -9.77
N LEU A 269 27.04 6.09 -8.97
CA LEU A 269 26.67 5.65 -7.63
C LEU A 269 25.99 4.27 -7.61
N ALA A 270 25.21 3.94 -8.63
CA ALA A 270 24.57 2.63 -8.75
C ALA A 270 25.59 1.49 -8.85
N LEU A 271 26.52 1.60 -9.81
CA LEU A 271 27.57 0.61 -10.01
C LEU A 271 28.51 0.53 -8.79
N LEU A 272 28.83 1.66 -8.16
CA LEU A 272 29.65 1.70 -6.96
C LEU A 272 28.98 1.02 -5.76
N ALA A 273 27.67 1.20 -5.57
CA ALA A 273 26.92 0.51 -4.51
C ALA A 273 26.92 -1.02 -4.73
N VAL A 274 26.72 -1.47 -5.97
CA VAL A 274 26.81 -2.91 -6.31
C VAL A 274 28.22 -3.44 -6.09
N ALA A 275 29.25 -2.71 -6.51
CA ALA A 275 30.64 -3.06 -6.26
C ALA A 275 30.99 -3.13 -4.76
N ALA A 276 30.33 -2.32 -3.93
CA ALA A 276 30.44 -2.36 -2.47
C ALA A 276 29.63 -3.51 -1.81
N GLY A 277 28.85 -4.28 -2.58
CA GLY A 277 28.18 -5.49 -2.12
C GLY A 277 26.65 -5.41 -2.10
N ALA A 278 26.04 -4.30 -2.53
CA ALA A 278 24.58 -4.17 -2.61
C ALA A 278 23.97 -5.31 -3.44
N LYS A 279 22.92 -5.93 -2.88
CA LYS A 279 22.13 -7.00 -3.52
C LYS A 279 20.80 -6.51 -4.08
N GLY A 280 20.47 -5.25 -3.85
CA GLY A 280 19.36 -4.52 -4.43
C GLY A 280 19.61 -3.02 -4.29
N LEU A 281 19.03 -2.22 -5.18
CA LEU A 281 19.12 -0.77 -5.16
C LEU A 281 17.72 -0.16 -5.08
N VAL A 282 17.58 0.91 -4.30
CA VAL A 282 16.39 1.75 -4.29
C VAL A 282 16.77 3.16 -4.70
N PHE A 283 16.13 3.71 -5.72
CA PHE A 283 16.28 5.13 -6.03
C PHE A 283 15.18 5.93 -5.33
N ALA A 284 15.56 6.91 -4.52
CA ALA A 284 14.63 7.96 -4.10
C ALA A 284 14.51 8.98 -5.25
N GLY A 285 13.69 8.63 -6.23
CA GLY A 285 13.52 9.34 -7.50
C GLY A 285 12.84 10.69 -7.37
N MET A 286 12.96 11.53 -8.40
CA MET A 286 12.27 12.82 -8.47
C MET A 286 10.82 12.64 -8.94
N GLY A 287 9.87 13.37 -8.35
CA GLY A 287 8.46 13.23 -8.72
C GLY A 287 7.96 11.79 -8.56
N ALA A 288 7.38 11.22 -9.61
CA ALA A 288 6.93 9.82 -9.66
C ALA A 288 8.09 8.85 -9.95
N GLY A 289 9.22 8.98 -9.26
CA GLY A 289 10.35 8.05 -9.33
C GLY A 289 11.36 8.29 -10.46
N SER A 290 11.35 9.46 -11.11
CA SER A 290 12.21 9.71 -12.27
C SER A 290 13.69 9.92 -11.92
N LEU A 291 14.54 9.48 -12.84
CA LEU A 291 15.99 9.73 -12.87
C LEU A 291 16.33 10.71 -14.00
N SER A 292 17.53 11.30 -13.95
CA SER A 292 18.06 12.02 -15.12
C SER A 292 18.40 11.02 -16.23
N GLY A 293 18.44 11.46 -17.50
CA GLY A 293 18.76 10.56 -18.61
C GLY A 293 20.10 9.83 -18.43
N ALA A 294 21.13 10.53 -17.94
CA ALA A 294 22.44 9.92 -17.65
C ALA A 294 22.36 8.88 -16.51
N ALA A 295 21.62 9.17 -15.44
CA ALA A 295 21.44 8.25 -14.33
C ALA A 295 20.61 7.02 -14.74
N SER A 296 19.61 7.20 -15.60
CA SER A 296 18.80 6.11 -16.14
C SER A 296 19.64 5.15 -16.98
N VAL A 297 20.43 5.67 -17.92
CA VAL A 297 21.36 4.86 -18.74
C VAL A 297 22.38 4.12 -17.87
N ALA A 298 22.89 4.76 -16.82
CA ALA A 298 23.82 4.12 -15.91
C ALA A 298 23.15 3.03 -15.04
N ALA A 299 21.91 3.25 -14.61
CA ALA A 299 21.12 2.26 -13.87
C ALA A 299 20.82 1.03 -14.75
N GLU A 300 20.39 1.24 -16.00
CA GLU A 300 20.15 0.17 -16.97
C GLU A 300 21.44 -0.63 -17.27
N SER A 301 22.57 0.06 -17.47
CA SER A 301 23.87 -0.59 -17.65
C SER A 301 24.30 -1.40 -16.42
N THR A 302 24.05 -0.87 -15.22
CA THR A 302 24.32 -1.56 -13.95
C THR A 302 23.45 -2.81 -13.83
N PHE A 303 22.15 -2.70 -14.10
CA PHE A 303 21.23 -3.84 -14.10
C PHE A 303 21.66 -4.89 -15.13
N SER A 304 21.90 -4.49 -16.38
CA SER A 304 22.27 -5.38 -17.47
C SER A 304 23.54 -6.18 -17.17
N SER A 305 24.53 -5.56 -16.52
CA SER A 305 25.81 -6.20 -16.19
C SER A 305 25.80 -7.03 -14.90
N THR A 306 24.90 -6.74 -13.96
CA THR A 306 24.95 -7.35 -12.60
C THR A 306 23.72 -8.15 -12.22
N GLN A 307 22.59 -7.92 -12.89
CA GLN A 307 21.25 -8.45 -12.58
C GLN A 307 20.78 -8.14 -11.15
N VAL A 308 21.36 -7.12 -10.50
CA VAL A 308 20.92 -6.64 -9.19
C VAL A 308 19.58 -5.91 -9.35
N PRO A 309 18.50 -6.27 -8.62
CA PRO A 309 17.22 -5.61 -8.73
C PRO A 309 17.29 -4.12 -8.38
N ILE A 310 16.65 -3.29 -9.19
CA ILE A 310 16.56 -1.85 -9.00
C ILE A 310 15.08 -1.47 -8.84
N VAL A 311 14.77 -0.74 -7.77
CA VAL A 311 13.41 -0.24 -7.50
C VAL A 311 13.40 1.28 -7.48
N ALA A 312 12.57 1.90 -8.31
CA ALA A 312 12.28 3.34 -8.29
C ALA A 312 11.23 3.63 -7.22
N SER A 313 11.63 4.40 -6.21
CA SER A 313 10.74 5.05 -5.23
C SER A 313 10.77 6.55 -5.43
N HIS A 314 10.16 7.32 -4.54
CA HIS A 314 10.01 8.77 -4.65
C HIS A 314 10.64 9.48 -3.46
N ARG A 315 11.30 10.61 -3.71
CA ARG A 315 11.82 11.48 -2.65
C ARG A 315 10.80 12.50 -2.13
N SER A 316 9.63 12.59 -2.78
CA SER A 316 8.51 13.40 -2.31
C SER A 316 7.97 12.84 -0.99
N SER A 317 7.29 13.70 -0.22
CA SER A 317 6.70 13.33 1.07
C SER A 317 5.63 12.23 0.96
N ASP A 318 4.94 12.17 -0.17
CA ASP A 318 3.92 11.16 -0.47
C ASP A 318 3.85 10.97 -2.00
N GLY A 319 3.07 10.00 -2.46
CA GLY A 319 2.82 9.75 -3.88
C GLY A 319 2.84 8.28 -4.28
N PHE A 320 2.80 8.05 -5.59
CA PHE A 320 2.81 6.71 -6.19
C PHE A 320 3.80 6.67 -7.36
N VAL A 321 4.68 5.67 -7.38
CA VAL A 321 5.53 5.35 -8.53
C VAL A 321 4.89 4.20 -9.30
N PRO A 322 4.40 4.44 -10.53
CA PRO A 322 3.78 3.39 -11.33
C PRO A 322 4.79 2.32 -11.75
N ALA A 323 4.28 1.16 -12.12
CA ALA A 323 5.07 0.20 -12.86
C ALA A 323 5.58 0.86 -14.15
N ASP A 324 6.87 0.74 -14.40
CA ASP A 324 7.49 1.23 -15.62
C ASP A 324 7.26 0.22 -16.75
N GLU A 325 7.29 0.70 -18.00
CA GLU A 325 7.36 -0.18 -19.17
C GLU A 325 8.78 -0.75 -19.33
N ASP A 326 9.78 -0.11 -18.72
CA ASP A 326 11.17 -0.52 -18.75
C ASP A 326 11.43 -1.79 -17.92
N ASP A 327 11.93 -2.84 -18.58
CA ASP A 327 12.22 -4.12 -17.92
C ASP A 327 13.29 -4.03 -16.82
N PHE A 328 14.15 -3.00 -16.79
CA PHE A 328 15.27 -2.97 -15.85
C PHE A 328 14.94 -2.38 -14.46
N ILE A 329 13.83 -1.66 -14.31
CA ILE A 329 13.48 -0.93 -13.09
C ILE A 329 12.06 -1.23 -12.62
N ILE A 330 11.89 -1.39 -11.31
CA ILE A 330 10.62 -1.76 -10.69
C ILE A 330 10.03 -0.52 -10.00
N GLY A 331 8.78 -0.16 -10.29
CA GLY A 331 8.09 0.92 -9.57
C GLY A 331 7.70 0.50 -8.15
N SER A 332 7.95 1.34 -7.14
CA SER A 332 7.67 1.01 -5.73
C SER A 332 6.20 1.19 -5.31
N GLY A 333 5.32 1.64 -6.20
CA GLY A 333 3.96 2.01 -5.83
C GLY A 333 3.93 3.11 -4.76
N PHE A 334 3.21 2.87 -3.66
CA PHE A 334 3.06 3.83 -2.53
C PHE A 334 4.22 3.82 -1.53
N TYR A 335 5.17 2.88 -1.66
CA TYR A 335 6.23 2.77 -0.65
C TYR A 335 7.27 3.87 -0.86
N ASN A 336 7.49 4.64 0.20
CA ASN A 336 8.63 5.56 0.28
C ASN A 336 9.97 4.79 0.26
N PRO A 337 11.14 5.46 0.12
CA PRO A 337 12.40 4.79 -0.13
C PRO A 337 12.81 3.81 0.99
N GLN A 338 12.59 4.17 2.24
CA GLN A 338 12.95 3.37 3.40
C GLN A 338 12.05 2.12 3.54
N LYS A 339 10.74 2.21 3.29
CA LYS A 339 9.86 1.04 3.25
C LYS A 339 10.12 0.16 2.03
N THR A 340 10.37 0.76 0.87
CA THR A 340 10.83 0.04 -0.33
C THR A 340 12.09 -0.77 -0.02
N ARG A 341 13.07 -0.16 0.64
CA ARG A 341 14.27 -0.88 1.07
C ARG A 341 13.95 -2.07 1.97
N VAL A 342 13.09 -1.91 2.99
CA VAL A 342 12.71 -3.02 3.87
C VAL A 342 12.06 -4.17 3.10
N LEU A 343 11.10 -3.87 2.22
CA LEU A 343 10.42 -4.88 1.41
C LEU A 343 11.38 -5.61 0.46
N LEU A 344 12.27 -4.88 -0.23
CA LEU A 344 13.26 -5.49 -1.12
C LEU A 344 14.22 -6.42 -0.36
N ARG A 345 14.65 -6.02 0.85
CA ARG A 345 15.51 -6.86 1.68
C ARG A 345 14.85 -8.18 2.07
N LEU A 346 13.55 -8.15 2.39
CA LEU A 346 12.77 -9.35 2.70
C LEU A 346 12.61 -10.25 1.48
N ALA A 347 12.21 -9.70 0.33
CA ALA A 347 12.05 -10.46 -0.91
C ALA A 347 13.37 -11.13 -1.33
N LEU A 348 14.50 -10.40 -1.29
CA LEU A 348 15.83 -10.94 -1.56
C LEU A 348 16.23 -12.03 -0.55
N ALA A 349 15.94 -11.85 0.74
CA ALA A 349 16.24 -12.85 1.77
C ALA A 349 15.45 -14.16 1.56
N LYS A 350 14.26 -14.07 0.94
CA LYS A 350 13.45 -15.24 0.56
C LYS A 350 13.85 -15.84 -0.80
N GLY A 351 14.81 -15.24 -1.50
CA GLY A 351 15.27 -15.73 -2.80
C GLY A 351 14.27 -15.48 -3.93
N TYR A 352 13.43 -14.44 -3.81
CA TYR A 352 12.47 -14.09 -4.86
C TYR A 352 13.21 -13.74 -6.16
N SER A 353 12.67 -14.20 -7.27
CA SER A 353 13.04 -13.80 -8.63
C SER A 353 12.66 -12.34 -8.90
N LEU A 354 13.18 -11.77 -9.99
CA LEU A 354 12.82 -10.41 -10.39
C LEU A 354 11.31 -10.23 -10.61
N ASP A 355 10.63 -11.22 -11.18
CA ASP A 355 9.18 -11.18 -11.41
C ASP A 355 8.41 -11.23 -10.09
N GLU A 356 8.80 -12.10 -9.15
CA GLU A 356 8.22 -12.13 -7.80
C GLU A 356 8.48 -10.83 -7.03
N ILE A 357 9.67 -10.21 -7.21
CA ILE A 357 9.96 -8.89 -6.65
C ILE A 357 9.06 -7.83 -7.27
N ARG A 358 8.84 -7.84 -8.60
CA ARG A 358 7.88 -6.93 -9.24
C ARG A 358 6.50 -7.09 -8.63
N GLU A 359 6.02 -8.33 -8.53
CA GLU A 359 4.70 -8.66 -7.99
C GLU A 359 4.46 -8.07 -6.60
N VAL A 360 5.40 -8.17 -5.65
CA VAL A 360 5.20 -7.63 -4.29
C VAL A 360 5.07 -6.10 -4.23
N TYR A 361 5.62 -5.36 -5.20
CA TYR A 361 5.38 -3.92 -5.34
C TYR A 361 4.08 -3.59 -6.08
N CYS A 362 3.59 -4.57 -6.81
CA CYS A 362 2.57 -4.46 -7.84
C CYS A 362 1.18 -4.89 -7.42
N GLU A 363 1.02 -5.63 -6.31
CA GLU A 363 -0.22 -6.35 -5.94
C GLU A 363 -1.44 -5.45 -5.63
N ARG A 364 -1.98 -4.81 -6.67
CA ARG A 364 -3.26 -5.23 -7.22
C ARG A 364 -2.93 -6.21 -8.34
N ARG A 365 -3.39 -7.47 -8.25
CA ARG A 365 -3.20 -8.54 -9.27
C ARG A 365 -3.71 -8.22 -10.71
N GLY A 366 -3.91 -6.96 -11.05
CA GLY A 366 -4.19 -6.47 -12.41
C GLY A 366 -3.73 -5.04 -12.67
N ALA A 367 -2.85 -4.44 -11.85
CA ALA A 367 -2.37 -3.06 -12.04
C ALA A 367 -0.93 -2.94 -12.55
N CYS A 368 -0.18 -4.06 -12.65
CA CYS A 368 1.19 -4.03 -13.16
C CYS A 368 1.35 -4.37 -14.62
N SER A 369 0.25 -4.62 -15.30
CA SER A 369 0.21 -4.53 -16.74
C SER A 369 -0.74 -3.40 -17.10
N TYR A 370 -0.25 -2.42 -17.85
CA TYR A 370 -1.09 -1.57 -18.69
C TYR A 370 -1.78 -2.37 -19.82
N HIS A 371 -1.79 -3.71 -19.75
CA HIS A 371 -2.65 -4.51 -20.58
C HIS A 371 -4.08 -4.28 -20.12
N THR A 372 -4.84 -3.62 -20.99
CA THR A 372 -6.29 -3.72 -21.03
C THR A 372 -6.67 -5.16 -20.67
N PRO A 373 -7.55 -5.39 -19.67
CA PRO A 373 -7.99 -6.74 -19.34
C PRO A 373 -8.42 -7.43 -20.63
N ASP A 374 -7.83 -8.58 -20.92
CA ASP A 374 -8.34 -9.42 -21.99
C ASP A 374 -9.75 -9.89 -21.57
N LEU A 375 -10.75 -9.15 -22.04
CA LEU A 375 -12.16 -9.46 -21.84
C LEU A 375 -12.57 -10.77 -22.55
N SER A 376 -11.65 -11.44 -23.26
CA SER A 376 -11.92 -12.74 -23.90
C SER A 376 -12.04 -13.91 -22.92
N GLN A 377 -11.60 -13.77 -21.67
CA GLN A 377 -11.61 -14.86 -20.68
C GLN A 377 -12.59 -14.72 -19.51
N SER A 378 -13.47 -13.72 -19.50
CA SER A 378 -14.50 -13.61 -18.45
C SER A 378 -15.90 -13.97 -18.98
N CYS A 379 -16.51 -14.96 -18.32
CA CYS A 379 -17.93 -15.33 -18.36
C CYS A 379 -18.42 -16.24 -19.52
N VAL A 380 -17.93 -17.48 -19.58
CA VAL A 380 -18.76 -18.59 -20.09
C VAL A 380 -19.81 -18.93 -19.01
N PHE A 381 -20.93 -18.22 -19.01
CA PHE A 381 -22.12 -18.67 -18.28
C PHE A 381 -22.67 -19.92 -18.98
N LYS A 382 -22.57 -21.09 -18.32
CA LYS A 382 -23.32 -22.29 -18.70
C LYS A 382 -24.81 -21.96 -18.61
N SER A 383 -25.48 -21.84 -19.76
CA SER A 383 -26.93 -21.78 -19.82
C SER A 383 -27.53 -23.08 -19.26
N PRO A 384 -28.56 -23.03 -18.40
CA PRO A 384 -29.33 -24.22 -18.04
C PRO A 384 -30.04 -24.77 -19.29
N SER A 385 -29.75 -26.02 -19.61
CA SER A 385 -30.35 -26.77 -20.71
C SER A 385 -31.82 -27.09 -20.42
N ILE A 386 -32.75 -26.26 -20.89
CA ILE A 386 -34.19 -26.58 -20.92
C ILE A 386 -34.82 -26.10 -22.25
N VAL A 387 -35.42 -27.08 -22.94
CA VAL A 387 -36.26 -27.06 -24.18
C VAL A 387 -35.54 -27.00 -25.54
N ARG A 388 -35.28 -28.20 -26.06
CA ARG A 388 -35.37 -28.53 -27.50
C ARG A 388 -36.78 -28.22 -28.03
N SER A 389 -36.88 -27.52 -29.15
CA SER A 389 -37.60 -27.92 -30.37
C SER A 389 -38.12 -26.70 -31.15
N GLN A 390 -38.06 -26.80 -32.48
CA GLN A 390 -38.51 -25.82 -33.49
C GLN A 390 -37.53 -24.63 -33.62
N PHE A 391 -36.76 -24.45 -34.69
CA PHE A 391 -37.15 -24.50 -36.10
C PHE A 391 -36.03 -25.09 -36.97
N ASN A 392 -36.39 -26.08 -37.77
CA ASN A 392 -35.71 -26.40 -39.02
C ASN A 392 -36.20 -25.46 -40.12
N SER A 393 -35.35 -25.27 -41.14
CA SER A 393 -35.65 -24.82 -42.52
C SER A 393 -35.41 -23.35 -42.89
N LEU A 394 -34.95 -23.19 -44.14
CA LEU A 394 -34.74 -22.00 -44.98
C LEU A 394 -33.30 -21.46 -44.97
N SER A 395 -32.39 -22.00 -45.80
CA SER A 395 -32.23 -21.89 -47.27
C SER A 395 -31.70 -20.53 -47.74
N ILE A 396 -30.46 -20.58 -48.23
CA ILE A 396 -29.69 -19.58 -48.96
C ILE A 396 -30.51 -18.99 -50.12
N LEU A 397 -30.50 -17.65 -50.26
CA LEU A 397 -30.84 -16.95 -51.49
C LEU A 397 -29.93 -15.74 -51.68
N GLU A 398 -28.96 -15.90 -52.58
CA GLU A 398 -28.26 -14.82 -53.26
C GLU A 398 -29.22 -14.02 -54.14
N ARG A 399 -29.09 -12.68 -54.12
CA ARG A 399 -29.46 -11.64 -55.11
C ARG A 399 -29.53 -10.33 -54.31
N GLY A 400 -28.95 -9.20 -54.67
CA GLY A 400 -28.53 -8.65 -55.95
C GLY A 400 -28.73 -7.15 -55.78
N VAL A 401 -27.65 -6.38 -55.71
CA VAL A 401 -27.68 -4.93 -55.47
C VAL A 401 -28.28 -4.23 -56.70
N ARG A 402 -29.30 -3.40 -56.48
CA ARG A 402 -29.77 -2.38 -57.43
C ARG A 402 -29.82 -1.03 -56.73
N GLU A 403 -29.01 -0.10 -57.23
CA GLU A 403 -29.07 1.32 -56.95
C GLU A 403 -30.23 1.95 -57.73
N GLU A 404 -31.17 2.58 -57.04
CA GLU A 404 -31.98 3.66 -57.62
C GLU A 404 -32.51 4.58 -56.50
N LYS A 405 -32.06 5.84 -56.53
CA LYS A 405 -32.60 7.01 -55.81
C LYS A 405 -32.57 6.98 -54.27
N GLY A 406 -31.38 7.23 -53.71
CA GLY A 406 -31.22 8.24 -52.65
C GLY A 406 -31.84 8.01 -51.28
N VAL A 407 -32.18 6.78 -50.90
CA VAL A 407 -32.48 6.37 -49.51
C VAL A 407 -31.95 4.94 -49.31
N LEU A 408 -30.97 4.77 -48.41
CA LEU A 408 -30.51 3.44 -47.97
C LEU A 408 -31.32 3.06 -46.72
N GLU A 409 -32.27 2.16 -46.89
CA GLU A 409 -32.98 1.51 -45.79
C GLU A 409 -32.07 0.40 -45.22
N VAL A 410 -31.58 0.56 -43.99
CA VAL A 410 -30.78 -0.48 -43.34
C VAL A 410 -31.71 -1.58 -42.84
N VAL A 411 -31.80 -2.63 -43.66
CA VAL A 411 -32.35 -3.94 -43.29
C VAL A 411 -31.31 -4.66 -42.41
N ASP A 412 -31.82 -5.27 -41.34
CA ASP A 412 -31.13 -6.04 -40.30
C ASP A 412 -29.92 -6.86 -40.82
N LEU A 413 -28.71 -6.50 -40.38
CA LEU A 413 -27.50 -7.28 -40.60
C LEU A 413 -27.00 -7.82 -39.25
N GLY A 414 -27.21 -9.12 -39.07
CA GLY A 414 -26.67 -9.87 -37.94
C GLY A 414 -25.14 -9.86 -37.91
N SER A 415 -24.62 -9.79 -36.68
CA SER A 415 -23.28 -10.19 -36.23
C SER A 415 -22.18 -10.32 -37.30
N PHE A 416 -21.33 -9.31 -37.42
CA PHE A 416 -20.00 -9.44 -38.01
C PHE A 416 -18.92 -9.24 -36.94
N SER A 417 -18.01 -10.22 -36.87
CA SER A 417 -16.82 -10.25 -36.02
C SER A 417 -15.72 -9.31 -36.52
N ALA A 418 -14.81 -8.98 -35.61
CA ALA A 418 -13.63 -8.15 -35.77
C ALA A 418 -12.89 -8.35 -37.11
N ASP A 419 -12.86 -7.31 -37.95
CA ASP A 419 -11.85 -7.06 -39.00
C ASP A 419 -12.11 -5.69 -39.67
N PHE A 420 -12.26 -4.61 -38.88
CA PHE A 420 -12.44 -3.23 -39.43
C PHE A 420 -11.40 -2.20 -38.97
N PHE A 421 -10.33 -2.61 -38.28
CA PHE A 421 -9.21 -1.72 -37.93
C PHE A 421 -7.95 -2.07 -38.72
N ALA A 422 -8.06 -2.03 -40.05
CA ALA A 422 -6.90 -2.09 -40.93
C ALA A 422 -7.10 -1.23 -42.19
N TYR A 423 -7.66 -0.01 -42.06
CA TYR A 423 -7.68 0.95 -43.17
C TYR A 423 -7.87 2.42 -42.75
N ALA A 424 -7.18 2.85 -41.70
CA ALA A 424 -7.18 4.26 -41.26
C ALA A 424 -5.76 4.87 -41.20
N GLU A 425 -4.81 4.32 -41.94
CA GLU A 425 -3.56 5.01 -42.30
C GLU A 425 -3.61 5.37 -43.79
N LYS A 426 -4.23 6.53 -44.10
CA LYS A 426 -3.88 7.45 -45.20
C LYS A 426 -5.05 8.39 -45.52
N GLY A 427 -4.90 9.64 -45.10
CA GLY A 427 -5.31 10.86 -45.80
C GLY A 427 -6.74 11.02 -46.36
N TRP A 428 -7.43 12.05 -45.85
CA TRP A 428 -8.42 12.89 -46.54
C TRP A 428 -9.69 12.23 -47.09
N ALA A 429 -10.79 12.30 -46.33
CA ALA A 429 -12.12 12.58 -46.87
C ALA A 429 -13.08 13.06 -45.76
N THR A 430 -13.74 14.17 -46.02
CA THR A 430 -14.84 14.78 -45.26
C THR A 430 -16.15 14.01 -45.48
N PHE A 431 -17.03 14.07 -44.47
CA PHE A 431 -18.40 13.52 -44.39
C PHE A 431 -18.57 12.01 -44.20
N ALA A 432 -19.00 11.63 -42.98
CA ALA A 432 -19.86 10.47 -42.75
C ALA A 432 -20.63 10.66 -41.42
N GLU A 433 -21.96 10.64 -41.50
CA GLU A 433 -22.85 10.46 -40.36
C GLU A 433 -22.58 9.09 -39.74
N VAL A 434 -22.28 9.04 -38.44
CA VAL A 434 -22.15 7.79 -37.68
C VAL A 434 -23.33 7.71 -36.71
N VAL A 435 -24.34 6.93 -37.07
CA VAL A 435 -25.43 6.56 -36.15
C VAL A 435 -24.95 5.42 -35.28
N LEU A 436 -24.65 5.69 -34.01
CA LEU A 436 -24.27 4.68 -33.03
C LEU A 436 -25.54 4.15 -32.33
N LEU A 437 -26.01 2.97 -32.73
CA LEU A 437 -27.10 2.27 -32.05
C LEU A 437 -26.56 1.55 -30.80
N SER A 438 -26.66 2.18 -29.62
CA SER A 438 -26.53 1.45 -28.36
C SER A 438 -27.91 0.91 -27.95
N THR A 439 -28.07 -0.41 -27.93
CA THR A 439 -29.30 -1.06 -27.47
C THR A 439 -29.19 -1.34 -25.98
N ILE A 440 -29.94 -0.61 -25.15
CA ILE A 440 -30.14 -0.97 -23.73
C ILE A 440 -31.35 -1.91 -23.66
N GLU A 441 -31.13 -3.21 -23.46
CA GLU A 441 -32.21 -4.14 -23.11
C GLU A 441 -32.43 -4.15 -21.59
N ALA A 442 -33.48 -3.48 -21.11
CA ALA A 442 -33.95 -3.65 -19.75
C ALA A 442 -34.93 -4.83 -19.69
N ARG A 443 -34.53 -5.96 -19.09
CA ARG A 443 -35.46 -7.05 -18.74
C ARG A 443 -36.10 -6.77 -17.38
N SER A 444 -37.43 -6.66 -17.34
CA SER A 444 -38.17 -6.60 -16.07
C SER A 444 -38.04 -7.94 -15.34
N VAL A 445 -37.47 -7.94 -14.14
CA VAL A 445 -37.59 -9.08 -13.21
C VAL A 445 -39.06 -9.19 -12.77
N ALA A 446 -39.59 -10.41 -12.73
CA ALA A 446 -40.99 -10.65 -12.36
C ALA A 446 -41.29 -10.02 -10.99
N GLY A 447 -42.20 -9.04 -10.96
CA GLY A 447 -42.65 -8.37 -9.72
C GLY A 447 -42.41 -6.85 -9.64
N CYS A 448 -41.59 -6.25 -10.50
CA CYS A 448 -41.36 -4.79 -10.47
C CYS A 448 -42.17 -4.06 -11.56
N SER A 449 -43.01 -3.12 -11.14
CA SER A 449 -43.95 -2.39 -12.01
C SER A 449 -43.59 -0.90 -12.16
N ALA A 450 -42.33 -0.59 -12.46
CA ALA A 450 -41.91 0.66 -13.10
C ALA A 450 -40.39 0.65 -13.34
N THR A 451 -39.94 0.97 -14.55
CA THR A 451 -38.53 1.30 -14.82
C THR A 451 -38.46 2.79 -15.13
N ARG A 452 -37.76 3.58 -14.33
CA ARG A 452 -37.47 4.99 -14.61
C ARG A 452 -36.03 5.09 -15.10
N VAL A 453 -35.85 5.53 -16.34
CA VAL A 453 -34.52 5.83 -16.89
C VAL A 453 -34.33 7.33 -16.85
N MET A 454 -33.30 7.79 -16.13
CA MET A 454 -32.95 9.21 -16.03
C MET A 454 -31.55 9.42 -16.61
N VAL A 455 -31.47 10.25 -17.64
CA VAL A 455 -30.21 10.62 -18.30
C VAL A 455 -29.93 12.07 -17.95
N ILE A 456 -28.80 12.35 -17.31
CA ILE A 456 -28.37 13.72 -16.96
C ILE A 456 -27.22 14.09 -17.88
N GLY A 457 -27.43 15.06 -18.77
CA GLY A 457 -26.36 15.59 -19.63
C GLY A 457 -25.50 16.65 -18.94
N PRO A 458 -24.27 16.91 -19.41
CA PRO A 458 -23.35 17.87 -18.80
C PRO A 458 -23.89 19.32 -18.83
N ARG A 459 -23.55 20.07 -17.78
CA ARG A 459 -24.11 21.37 -17.33
C ARG A 459 -24.05 22.57 -18.31
N ARG A 460 -23.77 22.40 -19.60
CA ARG A 460 -23.69 23.54 -20.56
C ARG A 460 -24.73 23.59 -21.68
N HIS A 461 -25.59 22.59 -21.85
CA HIS A 461 -26.72 22.70 -22.78
C HIS A 461 -28.01 22.16 -22.16
N ARG A 462 -29.07 22.99 -22.14
CA ARG A 462 -30.40 22.64 -21.61
C ARG A 462 -31.01 21.51 -22.43
N ALA A 463 -30.94 20.27 -21.95
CA ALA A 463 -31.82 19.20 -22.41
C ALA A 463 -33.22 19.40 -21.78
N LYS A 464 -34.16 19.95 -22.56
CA LYS A 464 -35.59 19.96 -22.21
C LYS A 464 -36.27 18.77 -22.87
N ARG A 465 -36.44 17.64 -22.16
CA ARG A 465 -37.59 16.72 -22.32
C ARG A 465 -37.55 15.60 -21.28
N TYR A 466 -38.63 15.50 -20.51
CA TYR A 466 -38.96 14.34 -19.68
C TYR A 466 -39.89 13.43 -20.50
N THR A 467 -39.55 12.16 -20.65
CA THR A 467 -40.49 11.17 -21.22
C THR A 467 -40.67 10.05 -20.22
N GLU A 468 -41.84 10.02 -19.58
CA GLU A 468 -42.22 9.01 -18.60
C GLU A 468 -42.84 7.81 -19.35
N PHE A 469 -42.31 6.60 -19.15
CA PHE A 469 -42.85 5.39 -19.76
C PHE A 469 -43.35 4.42 -18.69
N ARG A 470 -44.62 4.03 -18.77
CA ARG A 470 -45.17 2.87 -18.04
C ARG A 470 -45.12 1.66 -18.96
N SER A 471 -44.44 0.59 -18.55
CA SER A 471 -44.46 -0.70 -19.26
C SER A 471 -45.34 -1.72 -18.52
N SER A 472 -46.02 -2.57 -19.29
CA SER A 472 -46.68 -3.78 -18.79
C SER A 472 -45.70 -4.96 -18.84
N PRO A 473 -45.84 -5.99 -17.97
CA PRO A 473 -44.89 -7.10 -17.91
C PRO A 473 -44.78 -7.86 -19.24
N GLY A 474 -43.55 -8.18 -19.69
CA GLY A 474 -43.30 -9.14 -20.77
C GLY A 474 -43.06 -8.59 -22.19
N ARG A 475 -42.77 -7.28 -22.38
CA ARG A 475 -42.35 -6.74 -23.68
C ARG A 475 -41.03 -5.97 -23.60
N SER A 476 -40.06 -6.32 -24.45
CA SER A 476 -38.88 -5.49 -24.73
C SER A 476 -39.26 -4.34 -25.68
N ARG A 477 -38.64 -3.17 -25.51
CA ARG A 477 -38.76 -2.06 -26.48
C ARG A 477 -37.40 -1.39 -26.68
N LYS A 478 -37.10 -1.06 -27.95
CA LYS A 478 -35.97 -0.20 -28.34
C LYS A 478 -36.31 1.25 -27.99
N VAL A 479 -35.36 1.95 -27.40
CA VAL A 479 -35.37 3.42 -27.25
C VAL A 479 -34.26 3.95 -28.15
N VAL A 480 -34.59 4.89 -29.03
CA VAL A 480 -33.65 5.54 -29.95
C VAL A 480 -33.50 6.99 -29.49
N PHE A 481 -32.26 7.46 -29.38
CA PHE A 481 -31.95 8.85 -29.05
C PHE A 481 -31.46 9.56 -30.31
N ASP A 482 -31.96 10.77 -30.54
CA ASP A 482 -31.51 11.66 -31.61
C ASP A 482 -30.60 12.72 -30.96
N LEU A 483 -29.33 12.76 -31.34
CA LEU A 483 -28.39 13.78 -30.88
C LEU A 483 -28.22 14.79 -32.02
N GLU A 484 -28.81 15.98 -31.87
CA GLU A 484 -28.63 17.06 -32.85
C GLU A 484 -27.16 17.51 -32.89
N SER A 485 -26.66 17.66 -34.12
CA SER A 485 -25.27 18.00 -34.45
C SER A 485 -24.81 19.31 -33.80
N GLY A 486 -24.02 19.20 -32.74
CA GLY A 486 -23.15 20.24 -32.23
C GLY A 486 -21.77 19.65 -31.99
N ASN A 487 -20.71 20.32 -32.44
CA ASN A 487 -19.31 19.88 -32.31
C ASN A 487 -19.01 19.37 -30.89
N CYS A 488 -19.05 18.05 -30.70
CA CYS A 488 -18.69 17.40 -29.46
C CYS A 488 -18.03 16.07 -29.83
N ASP A 489 -16.87 15.81 -29.23
CA ASP A 489 -16.19 14.52 -29.37
C ASP A 489 -17.09 13.45 -28.73
N ILE A 490 -17.36 12.36 -29.44
CA ILE A 490 -18.24 11.26 -28.99
C ILE A 490 -17.78 10.68 -27.64
N ARG A 491 -16.48 10.78 -27.32
CA ARG A 491 -15.92 10.36 -26.03
C ARG A 491 -16.33 11.25 -24.86
N GLU A 492 -16.72 12.52 -25.09
CA GLU A 492 -17.16 13.46 -24.04
C GLU A 492 -18.67 13.43 -23.78
N CYS A 493 -19.49 12.98 -24.74
CA CYS A 493 -20.96 13.04 -24.63
C CYS A 493 -21.61 11.98 -23.75
N LEU A 494 -20.94 10.85 -23.49
CA LEU A 494 -21.48 9.77 -22.65
C LEU A 494 -20.99 9.90 -21.21
N SER A 495 -21.35 11.01 -20.56
CA SER A 495 -21.20 11.17 -19.11
C SER A 495 -22.56 10.90 -18.44
N GLU A 496 -22.65 9.78 -17.73
CA GLU A 496 -23.72 9.42 -16.77
C GLU A 496 -25.10 9.02 -17.34
N ALA A 497 -25.39 7.70 -17.28
CA ALA A 497 -26.75 7.18 -17.32
C ALA A 497 -27.12 6.60 -15.95
N LEU A 498 -28.14 7.16 -15.30
CA LEU A 498 -28.68 6.66 -14.04
C LEU A 498 -29.91 5.78 -14.34
N ILE A 499 -29.77 4.47 -14.14
CA ILE A 499 -30.91 3.55 -14.20
C ILE A 499 -31.43 3.36 -12.78
N SER A 500 -32.63 3.89 -12.51
CA SER A 500 -33.33 3.74 -11.24
C SER A 500 -34.46 2.72 -11.40
N CYS A 501 -34.34 1.59 -10.72
CA CYS A 501 -35.41 0.62 -10.59
C CYS A 501 -35.99 0.73 -9.17
N SER A 502 -37.25 1.15 -9.01
CA SER A 502 -37.92 1.06 -7.72
C SER A 502 -38.77 -0.22 -7.67
N CYS A 503 -38.40 -1.17 -6.82
CA CYS A 503 -39.28 -2.29 -6.49
C CYS A 503 -39.97 -1.95 -5.16
N GLY A 504 -41.31 -1.93 -5.17
CA GLY A 504 -42.11 -1.53 -4.03
C GLY A 504 -42.09 -2.57 -2.90
N SER A 505 -41.04 -2.56 -2.08
CA SER A 505 -41.02 -2.94 -0.67
C SER A 505 -39.56 -3.11 -0.22
N GLY A 506 -39.06 -2.19 0.63
CA GLY A 506 -37.93 -2.39 1.55
C GLY A 506 -36.54 -2.69 0.95
N ASP A 507 -35.60 -1.78 1.23
CA ASP A 507 -34.15 -1.87 1.00
C ASP A 507 -33.63 -1.88 -0.45
N MET A 508 -32.98 -0.78 -0.82
CA MET A 508 -32.05 -0.76 -1.95
C MET A 508 -30.73 -0.10 -1.57
N SER A 509 -29.68 -0.91 -1.61
CA SER A 509 -28.32 -0.50 -1.95
C SER A 509 -28.30 0.07 -3.37
N ALA A 510 -28.04 1.37 -3.49
CA ALA A 510 -27.74 1.99 -4.77
C ALA A 510 -26.33 1.57 -5.22
N PHE A 511 -26.24 0.81 -6.31
CA PHE A 511 -24.96 0.59 -6.99
C PHE A 511 -24.67 1.80 -7.89
N ALA A 512 -23.81 2.70 -7.40
CA ALA A 512 -23.21 3.74 -8.24
C ALA A 512 -21.92 3.20 -8.86
N TRP A 513 -21.87 3.12 -10.20
CA TRP A 513 -20.60 2.99 -10.91
C TRP A 513 -19.96 4.39 -11.01
N ARG A 514 -18.81 4.57 -10.37
CA ARG A 514 -18.03 5.82 -10.44
C ARG A 514 -16.79 5.55 -11.29
N LEU A 515 -16.78 6.02 -12.55
CA LEU A 515 -15.55 6.14 -13.32
C LEU A 515 -14.93 7.50 -12.98
N MET A 516 -13.79 7.52 -12.28
CA MET A 516 -13.00 8.74 -12.12
C MET A 516 -12.10 8.91 -13.35
N MET A 517 -12.37 9.96 -14.13
CA MET A 517 -11.38 10.53 -15.04
C MET A 517 -11.00 11.92 -14.49
N ALA A 518 -9.75 12.04 -14.07
CA ALA A 518 -9.15 13.32 -13.72
C ALA A 518 -8.91 14.12 -15.01
N ASN A 519 -9.39 15.37 -15.07
CA ASN A 519 -8.91 16.32 -16.04
C ASN A 519 -8.62 17.65 -15.35
N ARG A 520 -7.33 17.99 -15.27
CA ARG A 520 -6.87 19.34 -14.90
C ARG A 520 -7.07 20.25 -16.11
N ASN A 521 -7.86 21.31 -15.96
CA ASN A 521 -7.52 22.63 -16.47
C ASN A 521 -8.40 23.70 -15.83
N GLY A 522 -7.80 24.86 -15.59
CA GLY A 522 -8.22 25.83 -14.59
C GLY A 522 -9.36 26.78 -14.96
N SER A 523 -9.54 27.69 -14.00
CA SER A 523 -10.24 28.99 -14.01
C SER A 523 -11.67 29.05 -13.46
N ASN A 524 -11.75 29.78 -12.33
CA ASN A 524 -12.79 30.68 -11.86
C ASN A 524 -14.27 30.23 -11.91
N GLY A 525 -14.87 30.09 -10.73
CA GLY A 525 -16.32 30.16 -10.57
C GLY A 525 -16.76 29.93 -9.13
N LYS A 526 -17.45 30.93 -8.57
CA LYS A 526 -17.97 31.02 -7.20
C LYS A 526 -18.77 29.78 -6.74
N VAL A 527 -18.61 29.44 -5.47
CA VAL A 527 -19.53 28.57 -4.71
C VAL A 527 -20.60 29.48 -4.11
N GLU A 528 -21.85 29.29 -4.52
CA GLU A 528 -23.03 29.70 -3.75
C GLU A 528 -23.69 28.41 -3.24
N GLU A 529 -23.87 28.34 -1.93
CA GLU A 529 -24.71 27.37 -1.21
C GLU A 529 -26.18 27.64 -1.55
N GLU A 530 -26.98 26.58 -1.69
CA GLU A 530 -28.34 26.55 -1.11
C GLU A 530 -28.91 25.12 -1.08
N GLU A 531 -29.36 24.77 0.14
CA GLU A 531 -30.23 23.70 0.68
C GLU A 531 -30.21 22.26 0.13
#